data_AF-A0A662UA62-F1
#
_entry.id   AF-A0A662UA62-F1
#
_cell.length_a   1.000
_cell.length_b   1.000
_cell.length_c   1.000
_cell.angle_alpha   90.00
_cell.angle_beta   90.00
_cell.angle_gamma   90.00
#
_symmetry.space_group_name_H-M   'P 1'
#
loop_
_entity.id
_entity.type
_entity.pdbx_description
1 polymer ?
#
loop_
_entity_poly.entity_id
_entity_poly.type
_entity_poly.pdbx_seq_one_letter_code
_entity_poly.pdbx_strand_id
1 'polypeptide(L)' 'MLLRSLAEKITRDHLDQYTVNKEMHRIALYMTNKGYLCSYHARIDPDVDPSKCRICLELFESF' A
#
# COMPACT_ATOMS: atom_id res chain seq x y z
N MET A 1 0.79 5.10 -10.38
CA MET A 1 0.49 6.54 -10.31
C MET A 1 1.09 7.19 -9.05
N LEU A 2 0.75 6.73 -7.83
CA LEU A 2 1.35 7.23 -6.57
C LEU A 2 2.87 7.00 -6.48
N LEU A 3 3.33 5.79 -6.80
CA LEU A 3 4.76 5.45 -6.81
C LEU A 3 5.58 6.31 -7.79
N ARG A 4 5.00 6.64 -8.96
CA ARG A 4 5.65 7.52 -9.94
C ARG A 4 5.79 8.94 -9.38
N SER A 5 4.72 9.47 -8.77
CA SER A 5 4.75 10.79 -8.15
C SER A 5 5.75 10.87 -6.99
N LEU A 6 5.86 9.81 -6.19
CA LEU A 6 6.87 9.74 -5.14
C LEU A 6 8.29 9.69 -5.73
N ALA A 7 8.53 8.89 -6.76
CA ALA A 7 9.83 8.82 -7.44
C ALA A 7 10.26 10.19 -8.01
N GLU A 8 9.34 10.91 -8.64
CA GLU A 8 9.59 12.28 -9.13
C GLU A 8 9.93 13.25 -7.99
N LYS A 9 9.20 13.18 -6.86
CA LYS A 9 9.50 13.97 -5.66
C LYS A 9 10.89 13.66 -5.09
N ILE A 10 11.27 12.38 -5.04
CA ILE A 10 12.61 11.97 -4.56
C ILE A 10 13.70 12.63 -5.41
N THR A 11 13.55 12.59 -6.74
CA THR A 11 14.56 13.15 -7.66
C THR A 11 14.63 14.67 -7.63
N ARG A 12 13.51 15.35 -7.40
CA ARG A 12 13.43 16.82 -7.45
C ARG A 12 13.74 17.46 -6.11
N ASP A 13 13.25 16.88 -5.02
CA ASP A 13 13.19 17.53 -3.70
C ASP A 13 14.24 16.95 -2.73
N HIS A 14 15.10 16.02 -3.20
CA HIS A 14 16.16 15.36 -2.41
C HIS A 14 15.70 14.89 -1.02
N LEU A 15 14.55 14.20 -1.00
CA LEU A 15 13.92 13.74 0.24
C LEU A 15 14.87 12.84 1.05
N ASP A 16 14.91 13.06 2.36
CA ASP A 16 15.64 12.19 3.27
C ASP A 16 14.99 10.80 3.38
N GLN A 17 15.77 9.82 3.86
CA GLN A 17 15.34 8.43 3.94
C GLN A 17 14.08 8.23 4.81
N TYR A 18 13.91 9.00 5.89
CA TYR A 18 12.73 8.87 6.76
C TYR A 18 11.48 9.38 6.05
N THR A 19 11.59 10.49 5.33
CA THR A 19 10.50 11.04 4.52
C THR A 19 10.09 10.07 3.41
N VAL A 20 11.05 9.48 2.71
CA VAL A 20 10.78 8.45 1.70
C VAL A 20 10.07 7.25 2.31
N ASN A 21 10.58 6.74 3.44
CA ASN A 21 9.96 5.61 4.13
C ASN A 21 8.52 5.91 4.56
N LYS A 22 8.26 7.10 5.12
CA LYS A 22 6.91 7.53 5.50
C LYS A 22 5.95 7.51 4.31
N GLU A 23 6.34 8.10 3.18
CA GLU A 23 5.50 8.14 1.99
C GLU A 23 5.28 6.74 1.40
N MET A 24 6.29 5.87 1.42
CA MET A 24 6.14 4.47 1.01
C MET A 24 5.14 3.71 1.89
N HIS A 25 5.19 3.88 3.22
CA HIS A 25 4.22 3.26 4.13
C HIS A 25 2.81 3.80 3.89
N ARG A 26 2.67 5.10 3.64
CA ARG A 26 1.37 5.70 3.30
C ARG A 26 0.78 5.08 2.03
N ILE A 27 1.60 4.90 0.99
CA ILE A 27 1.17 4.24 -0.25
C ILE A 27 0.77 2.79 0.03
N ALA A 28 1.55 2.05 0.83
CA ALA A 28 1.25 0.66 1.19
C ALA A 28 -0.10 0.54 1.94
N LEU A 29 -0.35 1.41 2.93
CA LEU A 29 -1.62 1.46 3.66
C LEU A 29 -2.80 1.77 2.75
N TYR A 30 -2.66 2.76 1.86
CA TYR A 30 -3.69 3.06 0.86
C TYR A 30 -3.99 1.85 -0.04
N MET A 31 -2.96 1.18 -0.56
CA MET A 31 -3.15 -0.01 -1.39
C MET A 31 -3.83 -1.14 -0.62
N THR A 32 -3.52 -1.27 0.66
CA THR A 32 -4.11 -2.26 1.57
C THR A 32 -5.60 -1.95 1.81
N ASN A 33 -5.95 -0.70 2.09
CA ASN A 33 -7.34 -0.32 2.36
C ASN A 33 -8.25 -0.33 1.14
N LYS A 34 -7.69 -0.29 -0.07
CA LYS A 34 -8.44 -0.47 -1.31
C LYS A 34 -8.50 -1.93 -1.78
N GLY A 35 -7.88 -2.85 -1.04
CA GLY A 35 -7.85 -4.26 -1.39
C GLY A 35 -7.01 -4.57 -2.63
N TYR A 36 -6.16 -3.65 -3.08
CA TYR A 36 -5.36 -3.83 -4.29
C TYR A 36 -4.32 -4.96 -4.16
N LEU A 37 -4.00 -5.34 -2.92
CA LEU A 37 -3.05 -6.42 -2.61
C LEU A 37 -3.71 -7.78 -2.40
N CYS A 38 -5.04 -7.90 -2.39
CA CYS A 38 -5.73 -9.15 -2.04
C CYS A 38 -5.39 -10.31 -2.99
N SER A 39 -5.24 -10.06 -4.29
CA SER A 39 -4.87 -11.09 -5.27
C SER A 39 -3.44 -11.59 -5.08
N TYR A 40 -2.54 -10.73 -4.62
CA TYR A 40 -1.18 -11.11 -4.27
C TYR A 40 -1.14 -11.83 -2.92
N HIS A 41 -1.96 -11.40 -1.97
CA HIS A 41 -2.08 -12.05 -0.66
C HIS A 41 -2.50 -13.52 -0.79
N ALA A 42 -3.52 -13.83 -1.60
CA ALA A 42 -3.94 -15.21 -1.87
C ALA A 42 -2.89 -16.08 -2.58
N ARG A 43 -1.83 -15.48 -3.15
CA ARG A 43 -0.68 -16.23 -3.68
C ARG A 43 0.31 -16.62 -2.59
N ILE A 44 0.42 -15.81 -1.53
CA ILE A 44 1.30 -16.06 -0.39
C ILE A 44 0.62 -17.01 0.60
N ASP A 45 -0.66 -16.77 0.85
CA ASP A 45 -1.50 -17.56 1.74
C ASP A 45 -2.71 -18.11 0.96
N PRO A 46 -2.62 -19.35 0.43
CA PRO A 46 -3.69 -19.96 -0.35
C PRO A 46 -4.98 -20.23 0.42
N ASP A 47 -4.94 -20.21 1.76
CA ASP A 47 -6.13 -20.42 2.60
C ASP A 47 -7.01 -19.15 2.67
N VAL A 48 -6.45 -18.00 2.30
CA VAL A 48 -7.20 -16.74 2.21
C VAL A 48 -8.02 -16.71 0.93
N ASP A 49 -9.35 -16.59 1.09
CA ASP A 49 -10.30 -16.32 0.01
C ASP A 49 -10.53 -14.79 -0.13
N PRO A 50 -10.01 -14.13 -1.18
CA PRO A 50 -10.16 -12.69 -1.38
C PRO A 50 -11.61 -12.24 -1.54
N SER A 51 -12.53 -13.14 -1.93
CA SER A 51 -13.95 -12.81 -2.08
C SER A 51 -14.68 -12.71 -0.74
N LYS A 52 -14.10 -13.31 0.32
CA LYS A 52 -14.66 -13.32 1.68
C LYS A 52 -13.88 -12.43 2.65
N CYS A 53 -12.59 -12.24 2.42
CA CYS A 53 -11.72 -11.47 3.31
C CYS A 53 -11.99 -9.95 3.20
N ARG A 54 -12.32 -9.32 4.32
CA ARG A 54 -12.53 -7.86 4.44
C ARG A 54 -11.64 -7.19 5.48
N ILE A 55 -10.78 -7.95 6.14
CA ILE A 55 -9.98 -7.52 7.30
C ILE A 55 -9.23 -6.22 7.01
N CYS A 56 -8.46 -6.16 5.92
CA CYS A 56 -7.70 -4.96 5.55
C CYS A 56 -8.57 -3.75 5.19
N LEU A 57 -9.75 -3.99 4.61
CA LEU A 57 -10.69 -2.93 4.24
C LEU A 57 -11.31 -2.30 5.50
N GLU A 58 -11.59 -3.13 6.50
CA GLU A 58 -12.20 -2.71 7.77
C GLU A 58 -11.17 -2.09 8.72
N LEU A 59 -10.01 -2.74 8.91
CA LEU A 59 -8.97 -2.25 9.82
C LEU A 59 -8.35 -0.92 9.37
N PHE A 60 -8.32 -0.65 8.06
CA PHE A 60 -7.69 0.54 7.49
C PHE A 60 -8.65 1.46 6.74
N GLU A 61 -9.96 1.36 7.01
CA GLU A 61 -11.00 2.15 6.32
C GLU A 61 -10.74 3.67 6.35
N SER A 62 -10.16 4.16 7.45
CA SER A 62 -9.90 5.60 7.68
C SER A 62 -8.56 6.12 7.13
N PHE A 63 -7.79 5.30 6.40
CA PHE A 63 -6.46 5.65 5.89
C PHE A 63 -6.42 6.11 4.42
#